data_AF-A0A8X8X3L4-F1
#
_entry.id   AF-A0A8X8X3L4-F1
#
_cell.length_a   1.000
_cell.length_b   1.000
_cell.length_c   1.000
_cell.angle_alpha   90.00
_cell.angle_beta   90.00
_cell.angle_gamma   90.00
#
_symmetry.space_group_name_H-M   'P 1'
#
loop_
_entity.id
_entity.type
_entity.pdbx_description
1 polymer ?
#
loop_
_entity_poly.entity_id
_entity_poly.type
_entity_poly.pdbx_seq_one_letter_code
_entity_poly.pdbx_strand_id
1 'polypeptide(L)'
;MYGNLPSEGQLADWEFSVSQHSAVPQGILDIIQAMPHDAHPMGVLVSAMSALSVFHPDANPALRGQDIYESKQVRDKQIVRILGKAPTIAAAAYLRMAGRPPVLPSSNLSYSENFLYMLDSLGNRSYRPNPRLARTLDILFILHAEHEMNCSTAAARHLASSGVDVYTALSGAVGALYGPLHGGANEAVLKMLSEIGTIHNIPDFIEGVKNRKRKMSGFGHRVYKNYDPRAKVIKKLAEEVFSIVGRDPLIEVAIALEKAALSDEYFVKRKLYPNVDFYSGLIYSNMSSDQFLGSGNSQRSDLVRKRKRKRPLPARIPGLLRNSPLEKG
;
A
#
# COMPACT_ATOMS: atom_id res chain seq x y z
N MET A 1 -9.32 -2.49 16.26
CA MET A 1 -10.31 -3.54 15.95
C MET A 1 -11.03 -3.98 17.20
N TYR A 2 -10.33 -4.46 18.24
CA TYR A 2 -10.95 -4.97 19.48
C TYR A 2 -10.83 -4.03 20.70
N GLY A 3 -10.55 -2.74 20.48
CA GLY A 3 -10.43 -1.73 21.54
C GLY A 3 -9.14 -1.74 22.37
N ASN A 4 -8.59 -2.91 22.70
CA ASN A 4 -7.42 -3.07 23.57
C ASN A 4 -6.24 -3.74 22.87
N LEU A 5 -5.04 -3.62 23.45
CA LEU A 5 -3.88 -4.42 23.05
C LEU A 5 -4.08 -5.89 23.46
N PRO A 6 -3.66 -6.86 22.62
CA PRO A 6 -3.79 -8.28 22.94
C PRO A 6 -2.78 -8.71 24.02
N SER A 7 -3.12 -9.76 24.78
CA SER A 7 -2.13 -10.53 25.52
C SER A 7 -1.21 -11.30 24.57
N GLU A 8 -0.11 -11.85 25.07
CA GLU A 8 0.83 -12.64 24.25
C GLU A 8 0.16 -13.84 23.57
N GLY A 9 -0.68 -14.60 24.29
CA GLY A 9 -1.43 -15.71 23.71
C GLY A 9 -2.44 -15.24 22.64
N GLN A 10 -3.15 -14.14 22.90
CA GLN A 10 -4.08 -13.55 21.92
C GLN A 10 -3.36 -13.08 20.65
N LEU A 11 -2.15 -12.53 20.79
CA LEU A 11 -1.34 -12.09 19.66
C LEU A 11 -0.85 -13.30 18.85
N ALA A 12 -0.35 -14.35 19.51
CA ALA A 12 0.10 -15.57 18.84
C ALA A 12 -1.04 -16.24 18.05
N ASP A 13 -2.22 -16.37 18.66
CA ASP A 13 -3.40 -16.93 18.00
C ASP A 13 -3.85 -16.08 16.80
N TRP A 14 -3.75 -14.75 16.93
CA TRP A 14 -4.08 -13.81 15.86
C TRP A 14 -3.11 -13.92 14.68
N GLU A 15 -1.81 -13.89 14.94
CA GLU A 15 -0.77 -14.01 13.92
C GLU A 15 -0.86 -15.35 13.19
N PHE A 16 -1.07 -16.44 13.94
CA PHE A 16 -1.32 -17.76 13.38
C PHE A 16 -2.57 -17.75 12.48
N SER A 17 -3.69 -17.21 12.97
CA SER A 17 -4.95 -17.16 12.23
C SER A 17 -4.84 -16.38 10.91
N VAL A 18 -4.13 -15.25 10.91
CA VAL A 18 -3.86 -14.46 9.70
C VAL A 18 -2.95 -15.23 8.74
N SER A 19 -1.88 -15.84 9.26
CA SER A 19 -0.93 -16.65 8.47
C SER A 19 -1.62 -17.82 7.76
N GLN A 20 -2.48 -18.56 8.46
CA GLN A 20 -3.25 -19.68 7.89
C GLN A 20 -4.20 -19.26 6.76
N HIS A 21 -4.64 -18.00 6.74
CA HIS A 21 -5.52 -17.47 5.71
C HIS A 21 -4.79 -16.68 4.61
N SER A 22 -3.45 -16.70 4.59
CA SER A 22 -2.65 -15.93 3.63
C SER A 22 -2.77 -16.43 2.19
N ALA A 23 -2.91 -17.74 1.98
CA ALA A 23 -3.11 -18.30 0.65
C ALA A 23 -4.48 -17.89 0.06
N VAL A 24 -4.52 -17.64 -1.25
CA VAL A 24 -5.75 -17.33 -1.99
C VAL A 24 -6.19 -18.54 -2.83
N PRO A 25 -7.49 -18.68 -3.12
CA PRO A 25 -7.97 -19.70 -4.07
C PRO A 25 -7.25 -19.58 -5.43
N GLN A 26 -6.95 -20.71 -6.09
CA GLN A 26 -6.25 -20.71 -7.37
C GLN A 26 -6.96 -19.84 -8.43
N GLY A 27 -8.30 -19.88 -8.47
CA GLY A 27 -9.08 -19.06 -9.40
C GLY A 27 -8.85 -17.55 -9.24
N ILE A 28 -8.49 -17.06 -8.04
CA ILE A 28 -8.10 -15.65 -7.86
C ILE A 28 -6.76 -15.36 -8.55
N LEU A 29 -5.79 -16.27 -8.45
CA LEU A 29 -4.52 -16.13 -9.14
C LEU A 29 -4.72 -16.19 -10.66
N ASP A 30 -5.61 -17.06 -11.14
CA ASP A 30 -5.92 -17.18 -12.57
C ASP A 30 -6.57 -15.89 -13.11
N ILE A 31 -7.52 -15.30 -12.37
CA ILE A 31 -8.12 -14.00 -12.70
C ILE A 31 -7.03 -12.91 -12.77
N ILE A 32 -6.11 -12.86 -11.81
CA ILE A 32 -4.99 -11.90 -11.83
C ILE A 32 -4.09 -12.16 -13.05
N GLN A 33 -3.79 -13.41 -13.37
CA GLN A 33 -2.95 -13.79 -14.50
C GLN A 33 -3.61 -13.56 -15.86
N ALA A 34 -4.94 -13.46 -15.93
CA ALA A 34 -5.65 -13.10 -17.15
C ALA A 34 -5.55 -11.60 -17.48
N MET A 35 -5.22 -10.74 -16.50
CA MET A 35 -5.17 -9.29 -16.68
C MET A 35 -4.03 -8.86 -17.62
N PRO A 36 -4.17 -7.79 -18.44
CA PRO A 36 -3.08 -7.29 -19.27
C PRO A 36 -1.82 -6.91 -18.46
N HIS A 37 -0.63 -7.09 -19.04
CA HIS A 37 0.64 -6.74 -18.36
C HIS A 37 0.83 -5.24 -18.13
N ASP A 38 0.10 -4.39 -18.85
CA ASP A 38 0.14 -2.94 -18.73
C ASP A 38 -0.99 -2.38 -17.86
N ALA A 39 -1.90 -3.23 -17.37
CA ALA A 39 -2.99 -2.86 -16.47
C ALA A 39 -2.48 -2.11 -15.22
N HIS A 40 -3.32 -1.30 -14.61
CA HIS A 40 -2.94 -0.64 -13.37
C HIS A 40 -3.02 -1.63 -12.19
N PRO A 41 -1.98 -1.79 -11.34
CA PRO A 41 -2.00 -2.74 -10.22
C PRO A 41 -3.21 -2.59 -9.29
N MET A 42 -3.63 -1.35 -9.02
CA MET A 42 -4.82 -1.08 -8.21
C MET A 42 -6.11 -1.57 -8.87
N GLY A 43 -6.25 -1.50 -10.20
CA GLY A 43 -7.41 -2.04 -10.90
C GLY A 43 -7.48 -3.56 -10.81
N VAL A 44 -6.32 -4.22 -10.86
CA VAL A 44 -6.21 -5.67 -10.61
C VAL A 44 -6.56 -6.01 -9.16
N LEU A 45 -6.07 -5.22 -8.20
CA LEU A 45 -6.38 -5.39 -6.78
C LEU A 45 -7.89 -5.27 -6.50
N VAL A 46 -8.56 -4.24 -7.05
CA VAL A 46 -10.02 -4.08 -6.96
C VAL A 46 -10.73 -5.32 -7.52
N SER A 47 -10.35 -5.74 -8.73
CA SER A 47 -10.98 -6.88 -9.40
C SER A 47 -10.83 -8.18 -8.61
N ALA A 48 -9.62 -8.47 -8.14
CA ALA A 48 -9.32 -9.67 -7.37
C ALA A 48 -9.98 -9.67 -5.98
N MET A 49 -10.01 -8.51 -5.30
CA MET A 49 -10.73 -8.39 -4.02
C MET A 49 -12.24 -8.55 -4.20
N SER A 50 -12.83 -8.03 -5.28
CA SER A 50 -14.23 -8.27 -5.60
C SER A 50 -14.51 -9.76 -5.85
N ALA A 51 -13.63 -10.42 -6.60
CA ALA A 51 -13.79 -11.83 -6.94
C ALA A 51 -13.80 -12.74 -5.71
N LEU A 52 -13.12 -12.37 -4.61
CA LEU A 52 -13.15 -13.14 -3.35
C LEU A 52 -14.56 -13.39 -2.81
N SER A 53 -15.52 -12.50 -3.08
CA SER A 53 -16.93 -12.70 -2.71
C SER A 53 -17.48 -14.02 -3.25
N VAL A 54 -17.15 -14.37 -4.49
CA VAL A 54 -17.60 -15.60 -5.16
C VAL A 54 -16.99 -16.85 -4.53
N PHE A 55 -15.75 -16.75 -4.01
CA PHE A 55 -15.06 -17.85 -3.35
C PHE A 55 -15.41 -17.99 -1.86
N HIS A 56 -16.22 -17.07 -1.33
CA HIS A 56 -16.66 -17.07 0.07
C HIS A 56 -18.19 -16.93 0.18
N PRO A 57 -18.97 -17.89 -0.37
CA PRO A 57 -20.43 -17.89 -0.23
C PRO A 57 -20.86 -18.01 1.24
N ASP A 58 -20.00 -18.51 2.12
CA ASP A 58 -20.20 -18.55 3.57
C ASP A 58 -20.24 -17.16 4.23
N ALA A 59 -19.82 -16.11 3.53
CA ALA A 59 -19.80 -14.72 3.98
C ALA A 59 -20.81 -13.84 3.22
N ASN A 60 -21.63 -14.40 2.34
CA ASN A 60 -22.53 -13.62 1.50
C ASN A 60 -23.95 -13.53 2.12
N PRO A 61 -24.41 -12.34 2.55
CA PRO A 61 -25.73 -12.19 3.16
C PRO A 61 -26.90 -12.58 2.26
N ALA A 62 -26.76 -12.43 0.94
CA ALA A 62 -27.79 -12.86 -0.01
C ALA A 62 -27.96 -14.38 -0.07
N LEU A 63 -26.95 -15.15 0.35
CA LEU A 63 -26.98 -16.62 0.36
C LEU A 63 -27.22 -17.20 1.77
N ARG A 64 -26.86 -16.44 2.82
CA ARG A 64 -26.78 -16.96 4.19
C ARG A 64 -27.74 -16.27 5.17
N GLY A 65 -28.35 -15.14 4.79
CA GLY A 65 -29.18 -14.31 5.67
C GLY A 65 -28.53 -12.95 5.95
N GLN A 66 -29.35 -11.92 6.18
CA GLN A 66 -28.85 -10.56 6.47
C GLN A 66 -28.18 -10.43 7.85
N ASP A 67 -28.53 -11.33 8.77
CA ASP A 67 -28.09 -11.43 10.15
C ASP A 67 -26.75 -12.16 10.34
N ILE A 68 -26.15 -12.71 9.27
CA ILE A 68 -24.92 -13.54 9.36
C ILE A 68 -23.76 -12.84 10.07
N TYR A 69 -23.76 -11.51 9.99
CA TYR A 69 -22.74 -10.64 10.51
C TYR A 69 -22.98 -10.20 11.96
N GLU A 70 -24.10 -10.58 12.58
CA GLU A 70 -24.35 -10.43 14.02
C GLU A 70 -23.44 -11.35 14.85
N SER A 71 -23.02 -12.49 14.29
CA SER A 71 -22.05 -13.39 14.91
C SER A 71 -20.64 -12.80 14.91
N LYS A 72 -20.09 -12.53 16.10
CA LYS A 72 -18.69 -12.09 16.26
C LYS A 72 -17.70 -13.06 15.60
N GLN A 73 -17.94 -14.37 15.72
CA GLN A 73 -17.08 -15.41 15.16
C GLN A 73 -17.03 -15.33 13.62
N VAL A 74 -18.18 -15.09 12.97
CA VAL A 74 -18.24 -14.88 11.52
C VAL A 74 -17.47 -13.64 11.12
N ARG A 75 -17.65 -12.53 11.85
CA ARG A 75 -16.92 -11.28 11.61
C ARG A 75 -15.41 -11.46 11.72
N ASP A 76 -14.94 -12.05 12.81
CA ASP A 76 -13.52 -12.30 13.07
C ASP A 76 -12.90 -13.18 11.99
N LYS A 77 -13.63 -14.22 11.54
CA LYS A 77 -13.21 -15.07 10.42
C LYS A 77 -13.00 -14.29 9.13
N GLN A 78 -13.91 -13.38 8.79
CA GLN A 78 -13.74 -12.58 7.56
C GLN A 78 -12.61 -11.57 7.68
N ILE A 79 -12.45 -10.96 8.85
CA ILE A 79 -11.34 -10.07 9.16
C ILE A 79 -9.99 -10.76 8.91
N VAL A 80 -9.76 -11.96 9.49
CA VAL A 80 -8.48 -12.67 9.31
C VAL A 80 -8.29 -13.13 7.87
N ARG A 81 -9.37 -13.49 7.16
CA ARG A 81 -9.31 -13.83 5.72
C ARG A 81 -8.87 -12.63 4.88
N ILE A 82 -9.45 -11.47 5.11
CA ILE A 82 -9.10 -10.26 4.35
C ILE A 82 -7.65 -9.87 4.64
N LEU A 83 -7.26 -9.81 5.92
CA LEU A 83 -5.88 -9.48 6.30
C LEU A 83 -4.87 -10.47 5.72
N GLY A 84 -5.15 -11.77 5.80
CA GLY A 84 -4.26 -12.79 5.23
C GLY A 84 -4.13 -12.66 3.71
N LYS A 85 -5.25 -12.49 3.00
CA LYS A 85 -5.27 -12.56 1.52
C LYS A 85 -4.80 -11.29 0.83
N ALA A 86 -5.01 -10.12 1.45
CA ALA A 86 -4.74 -8.85 0.79
C ALA A 86 -3.26 -8.67 0.36
N PRO A 87 -2.25 -9.02 1.19
CA PRO A 87 -0.84 -9.03 0.77
C PRO A 87 -0.57 -9.97 -0.42
N THR A 88 -1.15 -11.17 -0.41
CA THR A 88 -0.97 -12.17 -1.48
C THR A 88 -1.55 -11.66 -2.80
N ILE A 89 -2.75 -11.08 -2.78
CA ILE A 89 -3.36 -10.47 -3.98
C ILE A 89 -2.50 -9.32 -4.50
N ALA A 90 -2.03 -8.45 -3.61
CA ALA A 90 -1.20 -7.32 -4.01
C ALA A 90 0.16 -7.74 -4.59
N ALA A 91 0.82 -8.74 -4.00
CA ALA A 91 2.07 -9.29 -4.53
C ALA A 91 1.84 -9.94 -5.89
N ALA A 92 0.77 -10.73 -6.05
CA ALA A 92 0.40 -11.34 -7.34
C ALA A 92 0.10 -10.27 -8.41
N ALA A 93 -0.62 -9.21 -8.06
CA ALA A 93 -0.90 -8.08 -8.96
C ALA A 93 0.38 -7.37 -9.41
N TYR A 94 1.32 -7.13 -8.49
CA TYR A 94 2.63 -6.56 -8.80
C TYR A 94 3.43 -7.46 -9.74
N LEU A 95 3.55 -8.75 -9.40
CA LEU A 95 4.30 -9.73 -10.20
C LEU A 95 3.71 -9.87 -11.60
N ARG A 96 2.38 -9.83 -11.75
CA ARG A 96 1.73 -9.82 -13.06
C ARG A 96 2.19 -8.66 -13.94
N MET A 97 2.27 -7.45 -13.37
CA MET A 97 2.76 -6.27 -14.09
C MET A 97 4.26 -6.35 -14.39
N ALA A 98 5.02 -7.05 -13.55
CA ALA A 98 6.43 -7.35 -13.79
C ALA A 98 6.64 -8.50 -14.80
N GLY A 99 5.57 -9.13 -15.30
CA GLY A 99 5.66 -10.30 -16.19
C GLY A 99 6.19 -11.55 -15.49
N ARG A 100 6.00 -11.66 -14.17
CA ARG A 100 6.44 -12.77 -13.32
C ARG A 100 5.25 -13.61 -12.84
N PRO A 101 5.43 -14.93 -12.65
CA PRO A 101 4.41 -15.77 -12.04
C PRO A 101 4.19 -15.36 -10.57
N PRO A 102 3.00 -15.62 -9.99
CA PRO A 102 2.73 -15.32 -8.60
C PRO A 102 3.56 -16.26 -7.68
N VAL A 103 3.98 -15.73 -6.54
CA VAL A 103 4.65 -16.51 -5.48
C VAL A 103 3.65 -16.76 -4.36
N LEU A 104 3.56 -18.01 -3.88
CA LEU A 104 2.71 -18.36 -2.75
C LEU A 104 3.30 -17.88 -1.42
N PRO A 105 2.46 -17.50 -0.45
CA PRO A 105 2.93 -17.08 0.87
C PRO A 105 3.63 -18.22 1.63
N SER A 106 4.49 -17.83 2.55
CA SER A 106 5.16 -18.70 3.52
C SER A 106 4.56 -18.48 4.91
N SER A 107 4.19 -19.55 5.60
CA SER A 107 3.65 -19.50 6.97
C SER A 107 4.72 -19.23 8.04
N ASN A 108 6.00 -19.32 7.67
CA ASN A 108 7.15 -19.25 8.59
C ASN A 108 7.76 -17.84 8.67
N LEU A 109 7.09 -16.84 8.09
CA LEU A 109 7.54 -15.46 8.03
C LEU A 109 6.50 -14.57 8.70
N SER A 110 6.94 -13.48 9.33
CA SER A 110 6.03 -12.45 9.81
C SER A 110 5.23 -11.83 8.67
N TYR A 111 4.16 -11.11 8.98
CA TYR A 111 3.25 -10.52 7.98
C TYR A 111 4.00 -9.68 6.92
N SER A 112 4.90 -8.81 7.37
CA SER A 112 5.68 -7.92 6.52
C SER A 112 6.80 -8.65 5.77
N GLU A 113 7.48 -9.61 6.41
CA GLU A 113 8.46 -10.47 5.74
C GLU A 113 7.82 -11.32 4.65
N ASN A 114 6.65 -11.89 4.91
CA ASN A 114 5.93 -12.73 3.96
C ASN A 114 5.55 -11.93 2.70
N PHE A 115 5.15 -10.66 2.85
CA PHE A 115 4.88 -9.79 1.71
C PHE A 115 6.13 -9.54 0.86
N LEU A 116 7.26 -9.17 1.48
CA LEU A 116 8.53 -8.98 0.76
C LEU A 116 9.03 -10.27 0.12
N TYR A 117 8.87 -11.40 0.81
CA TYR A 117 9.21 -12.72 0.28
C TYR A 117 8.41 -13.04 -0.99
N MET A 118 7.10 -12.75 -1.00
CA MET A 118 6.28 -12.96 -2.20
C MET A 118 6.72 -12.07 -3.36
N LEU A 119 7.20 -10.85 -3.10
CA LEU A 119 7.67 -9.93 -4.16
C LEU A 119 9.01 -10.35 -4.76
N ASP A 120 9.97 -10.79 -3.92
CA ASP A 120 11.38 -10.83 -4.31
C ASP A 120 12.01 -12.23 -4.31
N SER A 121 11.36 -13.25 -3.75
CA SER A 121 11.95 -14.59 -3.67
C SER A 121 12.17 -15.26 -5.03
N LEU A 122 11.41 -14.86 -6.06
CA LEU A 122 11.41 -15.48 -7.39
C LEU A 122 11.25 -17.02 -7.35
N GLY A 123 10.50 -17.52 -6.36
CA GLY A 123 10.29 -18.96 -6.14
C GLY A 123 11.36 -19.65 -5.30
N ASN A 124 12.42 -18.95 -4.88
CA ASN A 124 13.39 -19.47 -3.92
C ASN A 124 12.81 -19.50 -2.50
N ARG A 125 12.38 -20.68 -2.04
CA ARG A 125 11.82 -20.90 -0.69
C ARG A 125 12.78 -20.56 0.46
N SER A 126 14.08 -20.56 0.18
CA SER A 126 15.11 -20.21 1.16
C SER A 126 15.38 -18.70 1.23
N TYR A 127 14.80 -17.89 0.35
CA TYR A 127 14.93 -16.44 0.39
C TYR A 127 14.40 -15.89 1.73
N ARG A 128 15.14 -14.95 2.31
CA ARG A 128 14.73 -14.20 3.49
C ARG A 128 14.88 -12.70 3.19
N PRO A 129 13.81 -11.91 3.37
CA PRO A 129 13.90 -10.45 3.22
C PRO A 129 14.91 -9.86 4.20
N ASN A 130 15.45 -8.69 3.88
CA ASN A 130 16.26 -7.95 4.84
C ASN A 130 15.39 -7.55 6.05
N PRO A 131 15.79 -7.90 7.29
CA PRO A 131 14.96 -7.67 8.48
C PRO A 131 14.68 -6.18 8.74
N ARG A 132 15.60 -5.29 8.36
CA ARG A 132 15.39 -3.84 8.48
C ARG A 132 14.34 -3.35 7.49
N LEU A 133 14.35 -3.86 6.25
CA LEU A 133 13.31 -3.56 5.25
C LEU A 133 11.95 -4.11 5.68
N ALA A 134 11.90 -5.33 6.22
CA ALA A 134 10.67 -5.90 6.76
C ALA A 134 10.10 -5.05 7.91
N ARG A 135 10.96 -4.59 8.83
CA ARG A 135 10.58 -3.68 9.91
C ARG A 135 10.10 -2.32 9.38
N THR A 136 10.75 -1.76 8.36
CA THR A 136 10.28 -0.52 7.73
C THR A 136 8.88 -0.71 7.14
N LEU A 137 8.65 -1.81 6.43
CA LEU A 137 7.34 -2.13 5.87
C LEU A 137 6.27 -2.27 6.96
N ASP A 138 6.61 -2.91 8.07
CA ASP A 138 5.72 -3.09 9.20
C ASP A 138 5.25 -1.74 9.79
N ILE A 139 6.19 -0.82 9.99
CA ILE A 139 5.89 0.53 10.45
C ILE A 139 5.04 1.28 9.41
N LEU A 140 5.33 1.12 8.11
CA LEU A 140 4.52 1.74 7.05
C LEU A 140 3.08 1.22 7.05
N PHE A 141 2.88 -0.08 7.28
CA PHE A 141 1.55 -0.67 7.42
C PHE A 141 0.82 -0.10 8.64
N ILE A 142 1.49 0.04 9.79
CA ILE A 142 0.92 0.66 10.99
C ILE A 142 0.51 2.12 10.72
N LEU A 143 1.37 2.92 10.07
CA LEU A 143 1.10 4.34 9.78
C LEU A 143 -0.07 4.57 8.81
N HIS A 144 -0.44 3.55 8.04
CA HIS A 144 -1.54 3.58 7.08
C HIS A 144 -2.75 2.75 7.51
N ALA A 145 -2.73 2.16 8.71
CA ALA A 145 -3.76 1.22 9.16
C ALA A 145 -5.14 1.85 9.36
N GLU A 146 -5.20 3.14 9.70
CA GLU A 146 -6.47 3.87 9.91
C GLU A 146 -6.24 5.38 9.74
N HIS A 147 -7.22 6.08 9.18
CA HIS A 147 -7.18 7.53 9.06
C HIS A 147 -8.60 8.14 8.99
N GLU A 148 -9.37 7.88 10.03
CA GLU A 148 -10.75 8.31 10.26
C GLU A 148 -11.69 8.09 9.05
N MET A 149 -12.74 8.93 8.95
CA MET A 149 -13.70 8.95 7.84
C MET A 149 -13.15 9.67 6.61
N ASN A 150 -12.17 9.04 5.96
CA ASN A 150 -11.72 9.42 4.62
C ASN A 150 -12.62 8.82 3.52
N CYS A 151 -12.37 9.16 2.26
CA CYS A 151 -13.21 8.77 1.12
C CYS A 151 -13.41 7.25 1.00
N SER A 152 -12.33 6.46 1.11
CA SER A 152 -12.42 4.99 1.04
C SER A 152 -13.14 4.39 2.24
N THR A 153 -12.92 4.93 3.45
CA THR A 153 -13.67 4.50 4.65
C THR A 153 -15.17 4.77 4.48
N ALA A 154 -15.54 5.94 3.96
CA ALA A 154 -16.94 6.29 3.71
C ALA A 154 -17.58 5.39 2.63
N ALA A 155 -16.86 5.09 1.56
CA ALA A 155 -17.31 4.16 0.51
C ALA A 155 -17.56 2.75 1.07
N ALA A 156 -16.63 2.23 1.89
CA ALA A 156 -16.80 0.94 2.55
C ALA A 156 -18.09 0.89 3.38
N ARG A 157 -18.34 1.92 4.20
CA ARG A 157 -19.54 2.02 5.05
C ARG A 157 -20.81 2.16 4.24
N HIS A 158 -20.78 2.95 3.17
CA HIS A 158 -21.94 3.13 2.31
C HIS A 158 -22.33 1.82 1.62
N LEU A 159 -21.38 1.09 1.04
CA LEU A 159 -21.63 -0.21 0.43
C LEU A 159 -22.14 -1.22 1.46
N ALA A 160 -21.48 -1.33 2.61
CA ALA A 160 -21.87 -2.27 3.65
C ALA A 160 -23.26 -1.95 4.25
N SER A 161 -23.74 -0.71 4.20
CA SER A 161 -25.11 -0.35 4.61
C SER A 161 -26.22 -0.97 3.76
N SER A 162 -25.89 -1.47 2.56
CA SER A 162 -26.82 -2.23 1.73
C SER A 162 -26.93 -3.72 2.12
N GLY A 163 -26.13 -4.18 3.09
CA GLY A 163 -26.05 -5.61 3.44
C GLY A 163 -25.24 -6.45 2.46
N VAL A 164 -24.34 -5.82 1.67
CA VAL A 164 -23.43 -6.55 0.78
C VAL A 164 -22.33 -7.26 1.57
N ASP A 165 -21.74 -8.32 0.99
CA ASP A 165 -20.61 -9.02 1.60
C ASP A 165 -19.37 -8.11 1.76
N VAL A 166 -18.53 -8.46 2.74
CA VAL A 166 -17.37 -7.64 3.11
C VAL A 166 -16.32 -7.54 1.99
N TYR A 167 -16.18 -8.54 1.11
CA TYR A 167 -15.20 -8.51 0.03
C TYR A 167 -15.61 -7.50 -1.03
N THR A 168 -16.90 -7.47 -1.38
CA THR A 168 -17.47 -6.46 -2.28
C THR A 168 -17.39 -5.06 -1.69
N ALA A 169 -17.74 -4.88 -0.41
CA ALA A 169 -17.66 -3.58 0.27
C ALA A 169 -16.21 -3.04 0.28
N LEU A 170 -15.24 -3.90 0.59
CA LEU A 170 -13.82 -3.52 0.61
C LEU A 170 -13.25 -3.29 -0.79
N SER A 171 -13.68 -4.05 -1.80
CA SER A 171 -13.33 -3.80 -3.20
C SER A 171 -13.72 -2.38 -3.62
N GLY A 172 -14.96 -1.96 -3.31
CA GLY A 172 -15.40 -0.59 -3.58
C GLY A 172 -14.62 0.47 -2.80
N ALA A 173 -14.21 0.16 -1.56
CA ALA A 173 -13.34 1.02 -0.77
C ALA A 173 -11.93 1.15 -1.39
N VAL A 174 -11.36 0.07 -1.91
CA VAL A 174 -10.10 0.10 -2.68
C VAL A 174 -10.28 0.90 -3.97
N GLY A 175 -11.43 0.80 -4.64
CA GLY A 175 -11.77 1.62 -5.80
C GLY A 175 -11.79 3.12 -5.47
N ALA A 176 -12.42 3.50 -4.36
CA ALA A 176 -12.41 4.87 -3.86
C ALA A 176 -10.99 5.34 -3.46
N LEU A 177 -10.17 4.45 -2.91
CA LEU A 177 -8.77 4.72 -2.60
C LEU A 177 -7.91 4.92 -3.85
N TYR A 178 -8.14 4.12 -4.89
CA TYR A 178 -7.40 4.18 -6.15
C TYR A 178 -7.55 5.54 -6.85
N GLY A 179 -8.65 6.27 -6.63
CA GLY A 179 -8.87 7.60 -7.17
C GLY A 179 -7.66 8.55 -7.02
N PRO A 180 -7.25 9.29 -8.07
CA PRO A 180 -6.10 10.20 -8.01
C PRO A 180 -6.18 11.30 -6.94
N LEU A 181 -7.40 11.66 -6.53
CA LEU A 181 -7.66 12.66 -5.49
C LEU A 181 -7.58 12.08 -4.06
N HIS A 182 -7.35 10.78 -3.90
CA HIS A 182 -7.24 10.11 -2.61
C HIS A 182 -5.90 9.36 -2.46
N GLY A 183 -5.81 8.10 -2.88
CA GLY A 183 -4.62 7.25 -2.71
C GLY A 183 -3.55 7.43 -3.78
N GLY A 184 -3.85 8.11 -4.89
CA GLY A 184 -2.90 8.39 -5.97
C GLY A 184 -1.79 9.39 -5.62
N ALA A 185 -1.83 10.01 -4.42
CA ALA A 185 -0.87 11.03 -4.01
C ALA A 185 0.58 10.53 -4.03
N ASN A 186 0.84 9.29 -3.61
CA ASN A 186 2.19 8.71 -3.59
C ASN A 186 2.82 8.62 -4.99
N GLU A 187 2.04 8.16 -5.97
CA GLU A 187 2.50 8.09 -7.36
C GLU A 187 2.65 9.49 -7.96
N ALA A 188 1.73 10.40 -7.63
CA ALA A 188 1.81 11.80 -8.06
C ALA A 188 3.06 12.51 -7.50
N VAL A 189 3.52 12.18 -6.30
CA VAL A 189 4.78 12.68 -5.74
C VAL A 189 5.97 12.18 -6.55
N LEU A 190 6.04 10.87 -6.83
CA LEU A 190 7.13 10.32 -7.65
C LEU A 190 7.18 10.94 -9.05
N LYS A 191 6.02 11.13 -9.68
CA LYS A 191 5.91 11.81 -10.98
C LYS A 191 6.38 13.27 -10.88
N MET A 192 5.91 14.00 -9.88
CA MET A 192 6.31 15.40 -9.63
C MET A 192 7.83 15.52 -9.43
N LEU A 193 8.43 14.67 -8.60
CA LEU A 193 9.88 14.67 -8.37
C LEU A 193 10.65 14.33 -9.65
N SER A 194 10.15 13.39 -10.44
CA SER A 194 10.74 13.03 -11.73
C SER A 194 10.66 14.16 -12.77
N GLU A 195 9.54 14.91 -12.79
CA GLU A 195 9.37 16.09 -13.64
C GLU A 195 10.26 17.27 -13.23
N ILE A 196 10.54 17.42 -11.93
CA ILE A 196 11.54 18.37 -11.43
C ILE A 196 12.93 17.93 -11.89
N GLY A 197 13.24 16.65 -11.76
CA GLY A 197 14.45 16.02 -12.28
C GLY A 197 15.72 16.33 -11.47
N THR A 198 16.07 17.61 -11.31
CA THR A 198 17.27 18.05 -10.57
C THR A 198 16.96 19.16 -9.59
N ILE A 199 17.83 19.34 -8.59
CA ILE A 199 17.70 20.39 -7.58
C ILE A 199 17.68 21.81 -8.16
N HIS A 200 18.28 22.02 -9.33
CA HIS A 200 18.35 23.33 -10.00
C HIS A 200 16.99 23.81 -10.51
N ASN A 201 16.05 22.89 -10.76
CA ASN A 201 14.72 23.21 -11.26
C ASN A 201 13.71 23.51 -10.13
N ILE A 202 14.10 23.40 -8.86
CA ILE A 202 13.21 23.62 -7.71
C ILE A 202 12.68 25.05 -7.63
N PRO A 203 13.49 26.12 -7.83
CA PRO A 203 12.98 27.50 -7.79
C PRO A 203 11.85 27.73 -8.81
N ASP A 204 12.05 27.28 -10.06
CA ASP A 204 11.04 27.39 -11.13
C ASP A 204 9.78 26.58 -10.81
N PHE A 205 9.96 25.39 -10.22
CA PHE A 205 8.83 24.58 -9.79
C PHE A 205 8.01 25.26 -8.70
N ILE A 206 8.66 25.80 -7.66
CA ILE A 206 8.02 26.54 -6.57
C ILE A 206 7.24 27.74 -7.11
N GLU A 207 7.86 28.53 -8.01
CA GLU A 207 7.19 29.67 -8.60
C GLU A 207 6.00 29.24 -9.49
N GLY A 208 6.11 28.11 -10.18
CA GLY A 208 5.01 27.47 -10.88
C GLY A 208 3.85 27.07 -9.98
N VAL A 209 4.12 26.55 -8.77
CA VAL A 209 3.10 26.22 -7.77
C VAL A 209 2.42 27.47 -7.25
N LYS A 210 3.19 28.51 -6.91
CA LYS A 210 2.66 29.81 -6.43
C LYS A 210 1.71 30.44 -7.44
N ASN A 211 2.07 30.36 -8.72
CA ASN A 211 1.29 30.86 -9.86
C ASN A 211 0.19 29.88 -10.34
N ARG A 212 -0.08 28.80 -9.61
CA ARG A 212 -1.11 27.78 -9.92
C ARG A 212 -0.92 27.09 -11.28
N LYS A 213 0.28 27.14 -11.85
CA LYS A 213 0.66 26.42 -13.07
C LYS A 213 1.03 24.97 -12.79
N ARG A 214 1.43 24.66 -11.54
CA ARG A 214 1.79 23.31 -11.07
C ARG A 214 1.11 23.01 -9.74
N LYS A 215 0.98 21.71 -9.42
CA LYS A 215 0.49 21.23 -8.11
C LYS A 215 1.63 20.63 -7.32
N MET A 216 1.68 20.90 -6.01
CA MET A 216 2.61 20.29 -5.06
C MET A 216 1.95 19.07 -4.40
N SER A 217 2.18 17.89 -4.96
CA SER A 217 1.69 16.64 -4.38
C SER A 217 2.46 16.30 -3.09
N GLY A 218 1.78 15.66 -2.13
CA GLY A 218 2.39 15.30 -0.83
C GLY A 218 2.53 16.46 0.16
N PHE A 219 1.95 17.63 -0.13
CA PHE A 219 1.96 18.80 0.76
C PHE A 219 0.54 19.23 1.15
N GLY A 220 0.43 19.70 2.39
CA GLY A 220 -0.85 20.05 3.00
C GLY A 220 -1.65 18.83 3.44
N HIS A 221 -2.61 19.06 4.32
CA HIS A 221 -3.46 18.00 4.84
C HIS A 221 -4.82 18.56 5.26
N ARG A 222 -5.91 17.80 5.01
CA ARG A 222 -7.28 18.25 5.32
C ARG A 222 -7.53 18.40 6.82
N VAL A 223 -6.94 17.52 7.62
CA VAL A 223 -7.08 17.48 9.10
C VAL A 223 -5.93 18.23 9.79
N TYR A 224 -4.67 17.79 9.59
CA TYR A 224 -3.50 18.47 10.13
C TYR A 224 -3.26 19.85 9.49
N LYS A 225 -3.54 20.90 10.27
CA LYS A 225 -3.18 22.29 9.93
C LYS A 225 -1.72 22.63 10.27
N ASN A 226 -1.04 21.75 10.98
CA ASN A 226 0.38 21.82 11.32
C ASN A 226 1.11 20.60 10.73
N TYR A 227 2.37 20.39 11.09
CA TYR A 227 3.17 19.27 10.60
C TYR A 227 2.51 17.90 10.91
N ASP A 228 2.43 17.02 9.91
CA ASP A 228 1.89 15.66 10.08
C ASP A 228 2.86 14.83 10.94
N PRO A 229 2.45 14.32 12.12
CA PRO A 229 3.35 13.57 13.00
C PRO A 229 3.93 12.32 12.32
N ARG A 230 3.21 11.74 11.34
CA ARG A 230 3.67 10.56 10.59
C ARG A 230 4.80 10.91 9.62
N ALA A 231 4.81 12.12 9.06
CA ALA A 231 5.85 12.55 8.13
C ALA A 231 7.24 12.57 8.80
N LYS A 232 7.31 12.87 10.10
CA LYS A 232 8.55 12.80 10.87
C LYS A 232 9.10 11.37 11.00
N VAL A 233 8.20 10.40 11.22
CA VAL A 233 8.58 8.98 11.30
C VAL A 233 9.03 8.48 9.93
N ILE A 234 8.26 8.78 8.88
CA ILE A 234 8.55 8.32 7.52
C ILE A 234 9.88 8.87 7.01
N LYS A 235 10.23 10.11 7.31
CA LYS A 235 11.53 10.66 6.92
C LYS A 235 12.71 9.83 7.45
N LYS A 236 12.64 9.39 8.72
CA LYS A 236 13.64 8.49 9.31
C LYS A 236 13.66 7.13 8.63
N LEU A 237 12.49 6.58 8.32
CA LEU A 237 12.38 5.30 7.59
C LEU A 237 12.97 5.40 6.19
N ALA A 238 12.78 6.52 5.51
CA ALA A 238 13.35 6.78 4.21
C ALA A 238 14.88 6.73 4.28
N GLU A 239 15.49 7.46 5.20
CA GLU A 239 16.94 7.42 5.43
C GLU A 239 17.46 6.00 5.72
N GLU A 240 16.73 5.22 6.53
CA GLU A 240 17.05 3.82 6.82
C GLU A 240 17.03 2.95 5.55
N VAL A 241 15.97 3.03 4.74
CA VAL A 241 15.86 2.26 3.49
C VAL A 241 16.97 2.63 2.53
N PHE A 242 17.28 3.92 2.38
CA PHE A 242 18.33 4.38 1.48
C PHE A 242 19.73 3.97 1.93
N SER A 243 19.95 3.80 3.23
CA SER A 243 21.21 3.22 3.73
C SER A 243 21.42 1.77 3.31
N ILE A 244 20.35 1.05 2.96
CA ILE A 244 20.37 -0.37 2.57
C ILE A 244 20.41 -0.52 1.05
N VAL A 245 19.55 0.21 0.33
CA VAL A 245 19.33 0.04 -1.11
C VAL A 245 20.13 1.01 -1.99
N GLY A 246 20.78 2.02 -1.37
CA GLY A 246 21.45 3.11 -2.05
C GLY A 246 20.56 4.34 -2.24
N ARG A 247 21.17 5.47 -2.61
CA ARG A 247 20.46 6.75 -2.81
C ARG A 247 19.97 6.89 -4.25
N ASP A 248 18.64 6.98 -4.41
CA ASP A 248 17.98 7.45 -5.62
C ASP A 248 18.12 8.99 -5.75
N PRO A 249 18.54 9.53 -6.93
CA PRO A 249 18.60 10.98 -7.16
C PRO A 249 17.31 11.74 -6.84
N LEU A 250 16.14 11.11 -6.97
CA LEU A 250 14.85 11.72 -6.63
C LEU A 250 14.74 12.08 -5.14
N ILE A 251 15.52 11.42 -4.28
CA ILE A 251 15.54 11.71 -2.84
C ILE A 251 16.22 13.05 -2.58
N GLU A 252 17.32 13.33 -3.28
CA GLU A 252 18.03 14.61 -3.14
C GLU A 252 17.13 15.76 -3.58
N VAL A 253 16.38 15.55 -4.67
CA VAL A 253 15.34 16.47 -5.12
C VAL A 253 14.24 16.63 -4.07
N ALA A 254 13.75 15.54 -3.48
CA ALA A 254 12.69 15.60 -2.45
C ALA A 254 13.13 16.34 -1.18
N ILE A 255 14.34 16.09 -0.68
CA ILE A 255 14.90 16.76 0.49
C ILE A 255 15.11 18.26 0.21
N ALA A 256 15.67 18.59 -0.95
CA ALA A 256 15.87 19.98 -1.35
C ALA A 256 14.55 20.71 -1.55
N LEU A 257 13.55 20.05 -2.15
CA LEU A 257 12.22 20.59 -2.37
C LEU A 257 11.48 20.83 -1.04
N GLU A 258 11.56 19.87 -0.10
CA GLU A 258 11.04 20.04 1.26
C GLU A 258 11.66 21.27 1.93
N LYS A 259 13.00 21.37 1.94
CA LYS A 259 13.71 22.48 2.58
C LYS A 259 13.32 23.83 1.97
N ALA A 260 13.23 23.90 0.65
CA ALA A 260 12.85 25.12 -0.06
C ALA A 260 11.41 25.51 0.26
N ALA A 261 10.46 24.57 0.20
CA ALA A 261 9.06 24.82 0.53
C ALA A 261 8.86 25.26 1.99
N LEU A 262 9.57 24.64 2.95
CA LEU A 262 9.47 25.00 4.37
C LEU A 262 10.08 26.37 4.70
N SER A 263 10.92 26.91 3.81
CA SER A 263 11.56 28.22 3.96
C SER A 263 10.84 29.33 3.17
N ASP A 264 9.91 28.96 2.29
CA ASP A 264 9.18 29.91 1.44
C ASP A 264 7.91 30.43 2.14
N GLU A 265 7.77 31.76 2.19
CA GLU A 265 6.68 32.45 2.89
C GLU A 265 5.28 32.04 2.39
N TYR A 266 5.13 31.70 1.10
CA TYR A 266 3.85 31.27 0.52
C TYR A 266 3.33 30.00 1.19
N PHE A 267 4.21 29.02 1.39
CA PHE A 267 3.89 27.71 1.96
C PHE A 267 3.73 27.81 3.47
N VAL A 268 4.60 28.58 4.15
CA VAL A 268 4.51 28.82 5.59
C VAL A 268 3.20 29.51 5.96
N LYS A 269 2.84 30.61 5.27
CA LYS A 269 1.56 31.32 5.53
C LYS A 269 0.33 30.44 5.30
N ARG A 270 0.40 29.53 4.32
CA ARG A 270 -0.69 28.59 3.99
C ARG A 270 -0.63 27.29 4.78
N LYS A 271 0.36 27.13 5.66
CA LYS A 271 0.59 25.92 6.46
C LYS A 271 0.67 24.65 5.61
N LEU A 272 1.34 24.74 4.46
CA LEU A 272 1.54 23.62 3.55
C LEU A 272 2.81 22.87 3.96
N TYR A 273 2.62 21.81 4.74
CA TYR A 273 3.70 20.93 5.22
C TYR A 273 3.67 19.58 4.50
N PRO A 274 4.81 18.86 4.42
CA PRO A 274 4.82 17.48 3.94
C PRO A 274 3.86 16.61 4.73
N ASN A 275 3.11 15.77 4.03
CA ASN A 275 2.26 14.75 4.65
C ASN A 275 2.88 13.36 4.50
N VAL A 276 2.19 12.35 5.04
CA VAL A 276 2.60 10.93 4.99
C VAL A 276 3.00 10.45 3.58
N ASP A 277 2.38 10.98 2.52
CA ASP A 277 2.56 10.50 1.15
C ASP A 277 3.85 11.00 0.50
N PHE A 278 4.42 12.12 0.96
CA PHE A 278 5.58 12.75 0.33
C PHE A 278 6.81 11.84 0.28
N TYR A 279 7.08 11.11 1.36
CA TYR A 279 8.22 10.19 1.43
C TYR A 279 7.83 8.72 1.22
N SER A 280 6.55 8.36 1.39
CA SER A 280 6.07 6.98 1.25
C SER A 280 6.35 6.41 -0.15
N GLY A 281 6.05 7.16 -1.22
CA GLY A 281 6.29 6.72 -2.60
C GLY A 281 7.77 6.41 -2.86
N LEU A 282 8.67 7.25 -2.35
CA LEU A 282 10.12 7.04 -2.48
C LEU A 282 10.56 5.76 -1.78
N ILE A 283 10.06 5.50 -0.57
CA ILE A 283 10.37 4.26 0.15
C ILE A 283 9.91 3.04 -0.66
N TYR A 284 8.63 2.98 -1.03
CA TYR A 284 8.07 1.83 -1.74
C TYR A 284 8.75 1.55 -3.09
N SER A 285 9.11 2.60 -3.84
CA SER A 285 9.81 2.46 -5.12
C SER A 285 11.22 1.89 -4.98
N ASN A 286 11.89 2.15 -3.86
CA ASN A 286 13.25 1.68 -3.60
C ASN A 286 13.27 0.31 -2.90
N MET A 287 12.21 -0.08 -2.20
CA MET A 287 12.10 -1.41 -1.58
C MET A 287 11.82 -2.53 -2.59
N SER A 288 11.18 -2.23 -3.72
CA SER A 288 10.76 -3.23 -4.74
C SER A 288 11.66 -3.31 -5.96
N SER A 289 12.77 -2.60 -5.94
CA SER A 289 13.64 -2.52 -7.11
C SER A 289 14.44 -3.81 -7.30
N ASP A 290 14.54 -4.25 -8.57
CA ASP A 290 15.49 -5.25 -9.08
C ASP A 290 16.98 -4.97 -8.74
N GLN A 291 17.27 -3.91 -7.98
CA GLN A 291 18.58 -3.58 -7.43
C GLN A 291 19.17 -4.72 -6.59
N PHE A 292 18.35 -5.56 -5.95
CA PHE A 292 18.84 -6.73 -5.21
C PHE A 292 19.34 -7.89 -6.09
N LEU A 293 19.00 -7.91 -7.38
CA LEU A 293 19.48 -8.93 -8.32
C LEU A 293 20.83 -8.56 -8.97
N GLY A 294 21.39 -7.40 -8.62
CA GLY A 294 22.59 -6.83 -9.24
C GLY A 294 23.94 -7.40 -8.77
N SER A 295 23.99 -8.29 -7.78
CA SER A 295 25.26 -8.85 -7.28
C SER A 295 25.59 -10.25 -7.78
N GLY A 296 24.79 -10.86 -8.68
CA GLY A 296 24.97 -12.30 -8.98
C GLY A 296 24.72 -12.82 -10.40
N ASN A 297 24.27 -12.05 -11.40
CA ASN A 297 24.12 -12.63 -12.76
C ASN A 297 24.16 -11.58 -13.88
N SER A 298 25.27 -11.52 -14.61
CA SER A 298 25.58 -10.45 -15.58
C SER A 298 24.95 -10.60 -16.98
N GLN A 299 23.99 -11.50 -17.19
CA GLN A 299 23.44 -11.76 -18.54
C GLN A 299 21.96 -11.41 -18.74
N ARG A 300 21.26 -10.84 -17.74
CA ARG A 300 19.85 -10.42 -17.88
C ARG A 300 19.61 -8.91 -17.78
N SER A 301 20.67 -8.12 -17.66
CA SER A 301 20.61 -6.66 -17.46
C SER A 301 19.96 -5.89 -18.60
N ASP A 302 19.95 -6.40 -19.84
CA ASP A 302 19.60 -5.58 -21.01
C ASP A 302 18.12 -5.65 -21.41
N LEU A 303 17.41 -6.75 -21.13
CA LEU A 303 15.97 -6.84 -21.39
C LEU A 303 15.15 -6.10 -20.31
N VAL A 304 15.61 -6.11 -19.06
CA VAL A 304 14.96 -5.43 -17.94
C VAL A 304 15.25 -3.92 -17.97
N ARG A 305 16.45 -3.50 -18.41
CA ARG A 305 16.79 -2.07 -18.60
C ARG A 305 15.95 -1.37 -19.68
N LYS A 306 15.46 -2.09 -20.70
CA LYS A 306 14.64 -1.50 -21.78
C LYS A 306 13.16 -1.30 -21.40
N ARG A 307 12.67 -1.92 -20.31
CA ARG A 307 11.28 -1.78 -19.82
C ARG A 307 11.17 -0.83 -18.61
N LYS A 308 11.88 0.30 -18.63
CA LYS A 308 11.83 1.33 -17.56
C LYS A 308 10.48 2.06 -17.51
N ARG A 309 9.48 1.42 -16.91
CA ARG A 309 8.45 2.11 -16.12
C ARG A 309 8.54 1.54 -14.71
N LYS A 310 9.36 2.17 -13.85
CA LYS A 310 9.38 1.88 -12.41
C LYS A 310 7.96 2.14 -11.89
N ARG A 311 7.18 1.09 -11.58
CA ARG A 311 5.87 1.24 -10.94
C ARG A 311 6.04 0.94 -9.46
N PRO A 312 5.69 1.87 -8.55
CA PRO A 312 5.86 1.65 -7.12
C PRO A 312 4.93 0.53 -6.62
N LEU A 313 5.29 -0.12 -5.51
CA LEU A 313 4.39 -1.04 -4.81
C LEU A 313 3.08 -0.33 -4.42
N PRO A 314 1.94 -1.04 -4.39
CA PRO A 314 0.71 -0.52 -3.84
C PRO A 314 0.90 -0.13 -2.36
N ALA A 315 0.87 1.18 -2.11
CA ALA A 315 1.26 1.80 -0.84
C ALA A 315 0.28 1.64 0.32
N ARG A 316 -0.94 1.14 0.07
CA ARG A 316 -2.06 1.16 1.03
C ARG A 316 -2.98 -0.05 0.85
N ILE A 317 -2.63 -1.15 1.51
CA ILE A 317 -3.43 -2.39 1.59
C ILE A 317 -4.04 -2.61 3.00
N PRO A 318 -3.39 -2.24 4.13
CA PRO A 318 -3.91 -2.58 5.46
C PRO A 318 -5.01 -1.64 6.03
N GLY A 319 -5.30 -0.51 5.39
CA GLY A 319 -6.04 0.61 5.99
C GLY A 319 -7.57 0.48 6.15
N LEU A 320 -8.14 -0.69 5.91
CA LEU A 320 -9.55 -0.83 5.53
C LEU A 320 -10.51 -1.38 6.60
N LEU A 321 -10.02 -1.80 7.77
CA LEU A 321 -10.79 -2.72 8.62
C LEU A 321 -11.32 -2.13 9.95
N ARG A 322 -11.11 -0.85 10.24
CA ARG A 322 -11.54 -0.29 11.55
C ARG A 322 -12.91 0.39 11.59
N ASN A 323 -13.66 0.40 10.48
CA ASN A 323 -14.98 1.03 10.41
C ASN A 323 -16.00 0.22 9.59
N SER A 324 -15.93 -1.11 9.63
CA SER A 324 -17.00 -1.96 9.09
C SER A 324 -18.29 -1.74 9.92
N PRO A 325 -19.50 -1.66 9.33
CA PRO A 325 -20.77 -1.40 10.06
C PRO A 325 -21.16 -2.44 11.11
N LEU A 326 -20.33 -3.44 11.29
CA LEU A 326 -20.45 -4.54 12.23
C LEU A 326 -20.50 -4.14 13.72
N GLU A 327 -20.36 -2.86 14.04
CA GLU A 327 -20.45 -2.30 15.40
C GLU A 327 -21.78 -1.58 15.67
N LYS A 328 -22.72 -1.51 14.71
CA LYS A 328 -24.05 -0.92 14.93
C LYS A 328 -25.14 -1.75 14.26
N GLY A 329 -25.40 -2.91 14.86
CA GLY A 329 -26.64 -3.67 14.78
C GLY A 329 -26.97 -4.10 16.20
#